data_AF-A0AAN9Z103-F1
#
_entry.id   AF-A0AAN9Z103-F1
#
_cell.length_a   1.000
_cell.length_b   1.000
_cell.length_c   1.000
_cell.angle_alpha   90.00
_cell.angle_beta   90.00
_cell.angle_gamma   90.00
#
_symmetry.space_group_name_H-M   'P 1'
#
loop_
_entity.id
_entity.type
_entity.pdbx_description
1 polymer ?
#
loop_
_entity_poly.entity_id
_entity_poly.type
_entity_poly.pdbx_seq_one_letter_code
_entity_poly.pdbx_strand_id
1 'polypeptide(L)'
;MTVKIKVLILQVIGTHNEASSHTSPLTPAELLIALHTIDPAKCELKTIIKATSLCFAERQAYTQEVLAVVMQHLMELNPLPTLLMRTVIQALSFYPRLIGFVMNILQRLILKQVWKQRKVWEGFVKCCQRTRPQSFQVLLQLPPAQLCDVFEASPDLRAPLLQHVMSFTENQRAHIPPSIMDVLLGKRRTVSEEYDEQVEPRSPSELTIDIKEDPESEPAPPGLE
;
A
#
# COMPACT_ATOMS: atom_id res chain seq x y z
N MET A 1 -21.60 4.48 -27.12
CA MET A 1 -21.79 3.91 -25.76
C MET A 1 -23.03 3.04 -25.76
N THR A 2 -22.87 1.75 -25.51
CA THR A 2 -23.97 0.76 -25.52
C THR A 2 -25.07 1.13 -24.53
N VAL A 3 -26.34 0.87 -24.88
CA VAL A 3 -27.54 1.18 -24.07
C VAL A 3 -27.41 0.68 -22.63
N LYS A 4 -26.79 -0.50 -22.44
CA LYS A 4 -26.53 -1.07 -21.11
C LYS A 4 -25.68 -0.19 -20.20
N ILE A 5 -24.67 0.50 -20.76
CA ILE A 5 -23.80 1.39 -19.99
C ILE A 5 -24.54 2.69 -19.66
N LYS A 6 -25.33 3.23 -20.59
CA LYS A 6 -26.20 4.39 -20.30
C LYS A 6 -27.22 4.10 -19.20
N VAL A 7 -27.88 2.94 -19.25
CA VAL A 7 -28.83 2.50 -18.22
C VAL A 7 -28.12 2.29 -16.88
N LEU A 8 -26.92 1.69 -16.89
CA LEU A 8 -26.12 1.50 -15.68
C LEU A 8 -25.66 2.83 -15.08
N ILE A 9 -25.29 3.81 -15.89
CA ILE A 9 -24.98 5.18 -15.44
C ILE A 9 -26.20 5.81 -14.77
N LEU A 10 -27.37 5.74 -15.40
CA LEU A 10 -28.61 6.28 -14.85
C LEU A 10 -29.00 5.60 -13.53
N GLN A 11 -28.75 4.29 -13.42
CA GLN A 11 -29.05 3.50 -12.23
C GLN A 11 -28.03 3.68 -11.10
N VAL A 12 -26.76 3.94 -11.42
CA VAL A 12 -25.66 4.04 -10.44
C VAL A 12 -25.41 5.47 -9.98
N ILE A 13 -25.58 6.47 -10.86
CA ILE A 13 -25.38 7.89 -10.50
C ILE A 13 -26.59 8.45 -9.76
N GLY A 14 -27.75 7.78 -9.82
CA GLY A 14 -28.97 8.21 -9.17
C GLY A 14 -29.58 9.40 -9.91
N THR A 15 -30.78 9.22 -10.40
CA THR A 15 -31.64 10.32 -10.80
C THR A 15 -31.88 11.23 -9.60
N HIS A 16 -31.16 12.33 -9.52
CA HIS A 16 -31.66 13.55 -8.89
C HIS A 16 -31.31 14.73 -9.78
N ASN A 17 -32.12 14.93 -10.82
CA ASN A 17 -32.74 16.24 -11.05
C ASN A 17 -33.84 16.10 -12.11
N GLU A 18 -35.09 16.08 -11.68
CA GLU A 18 -36.13 16.69 -12.51
C GLU A 18 -35.82 18.18 -12.60
N ALA A 19 -35.88 18.75 -13.81
CA ALA A 19 -35.69 20.17 -14.11
C ALA A 19 -34.29 20.74 -13.78
N SER A 20 -33.37 20.72 -14.76
CA SER A 20 -32.54 21.87 -15.21
C SER A 20 -31.31 21.42 -16.03
N SER A 21 -31.28 21.82 -17.31
CA SER A 21 -30.12 22.28 -18.09
C SER A 21 -28.77 21.52 -18.05
N HIS A 22 -28.42 20.91 -19.19
CA HIS A 22 -27.05 20.74 -19.70
C HIS A 22 -25.99 20.08 -18.80
N THR A 23 -26.17 18.81 -18.40
CA THR A 23 -25.00 17.99 -18.05
C THR A 23 -24.34 17.52 -19.36
N SER A 24 -23.17 18.06 -19.70
CA SER A 24 -22.35 17.54 -20.79
C SER A 24 -22.21 16.01 -20.65
N PRO A 25 -22.27 15.23 -21.75
CA PRO A 25 -22.18 13.78 -21.66
C PRO A 25 -20.83 13.38 -21.04
N LEU A 26 -20.88 12.58 -19.97
CA LEU A 26 -19.68 12.03 -19.33
C LEU A 26 -18.79 11.34 -20.36
N THR A 27 -17.51 11.68 -20.34
CA THR A 27 -16.49 10.99 -21.13
C THR A 27 -16.24 9.58 -20.58
N PRO A 28 -15.68 8.65 -21.38
CA PRO A 28 -15.32 7.31 -20.90
C PRO A 28 -14.39 7.36 -19.67
N ALA A 29 -13.42 8.28 -19.65
CA ALA A 29 -12.50 8.42 -18.52
C ALA A 29 -13.24 8.83 -17.24
N GLU A 30 -14.05 9.89 -17.30
CA GLU A 30 -14.83 10.38 -16.16
C GLU A 30 -15.77 9.30 -15.62
N LEU A 31 -16.43 8.55 -16.50
CA LEU A 31 -17.29 7.45 -16.10
C LEU A 31 -16.54 6.39 -15.32
N LEU A 32 -15.41 5.90 -15.85
CA LEU A 32 -14.68 4.84 -15.19
C LEU A 32 -14.05 5.31 -13.87
N ILE A 33 -13.62 6.57 -13.80
CA ILE A 33 -13.19 7.20 -12.54
C ILE A 33 -14.35 7.25 -11.55
N ALA A 34 -15.51 7.75 -11.96
CA ALA A 34 -16.70 7.85 -11.10
C ALA A 34 -17.09 6.48 -10.54
N LEU A 35 -17.04 5.41 -11.36
CA LEU A 35 -17.30 4.05 -10.88
C LEU A 35 -16.37 3.63 -9.72
N HIS A 36 -15.11 4.04 -9.74
CA HIS A 36 -14.15 3.70 -8.70
C HIS A 36 -14.29 4.52 -7.42
N THR A 37 -14.98 5.66 -7.48
CA THR A 37 -15.16 6.59 -6.36
C THR A 37 -16.54 6.52 -5.72
N ILE A 38 -17.44 5.65 -6.22
CA ILE A 38 -18.72 5.39 -5.57
C ILE A 38 -18.50 4.90 -4.14
N ASP A 39 -19.23 5.53 -3.22
CA ASP A 39 -19.30 5.13 -1.83
C ASP A 39 -19.75 3.66 -1.71
N PRO A 40 -18.94 2.79 -1.07
CA PRO A 40 -19.30 1.39 -0.85
C PRO A 40 -20.63 1.18 -0.10
N ALA A 41 -21.10 2.17 0.67
CA ALA A 41 -22.40 2.11 1.32
C ALA A 41 -23.59 2.30 0.35
N LYS A 42 -23.35 2.94 -0.80
CA LYS A 42 -24.39 3.25 -1.80
C LYS A 42 -24.50 2.19 -2.90
N CYS A 43 -23.43 1.45 -3.16
CA CYS A 43 -23.41 0.45 -4.22
C CYS A 43 -22.48 -0.72 -3.86
N GLU A 44 -22.98 -1.94 -4.05
CA GLU A 44 -22.17 -3.13 -3.82
C GLU A 44 -20.95 -3.18 -4.75
N LEU A 45 -19.79 -3.53 -4.18
CA LEU A 45 -18.54 -3.66 -4.92
C LEU A 45 -18.64 -4.63 -6.11
N LYS A 46 -19.46 -5.68 -6.00
CA LYS A 46 -19.72 -6.64 -7.10
C LYS A 46 -20.40 -5.96 -8.30
N THR A 47 -21.30 -5.02 -8.06
CA THR A 47 -21.98 -4.25 -9.11
C THR A 47 -21.00 -3.30 -9.79
N ILE A 48 -20.16 -2.61 -9.02
CA ILE A 48 -19.09 -1.76 -9.57
C ILE A 48 -18.12 -2.60 -10.42
N ILE A 49 -17.73 -3.80 -9.97
CA ILE A 49 -16.89 -4.72 -10.74
C ILE A 49 -17.54 -5.11 -12.07
N LYS A 50 -18.85 -5.41 -12.09
CA LYS A 50 -19.58 -5.69 -13.33
C LYS A 50 -19.60 -4.47 -14.25
N ALA A 51 -19.85 -3.28 -13.70
CA ALA A 51 -19.88 -2.02 -14.44
C ALA A 51 -18.55 -1.71 -15.12
N THR A 52 -17.46 -1.76 -14.36
CA THR A 52 -16.10 -1.55 -14.88
C THR A 52 -15.76 -2.58 -15.96
N SER A 53 -16.18 -3.84 -15.81
CA SER A 53 -15.94 -4.88 -16.81
C SER A 53 -16.72 -4.64 -18.12
N LEU A 54 -17.92 -4.07 -18.06
CA LEU A 54 -18.66 -3.61 -19.24
C LEU A 54 -17.96 -2.43 -19.93
N CYS A 55 -17.39 -1.50 -19.16
CA CYS A 55 -16.56 -0.44 -19.73
C CYS A 55 -15.38 -1.02 -20.54
N PHE A 56 -14.61 -1.94 -19.97
CA PHE A 56 -13.50 -2.60 -20.65
C PHE A 56 -13.90 -3.42 -21.90
N ALA A 57 -15.16 -3.86 -22.01
CA ALA A 57 -15.66 -4.54 -23.20
C ALA A 57 -15.81 -3.59 -24.40
N GLU A 58 -16.00 -2.29 -24.16
CA GLU A 58 -16.13 -1.25 -25.18
C GLU A 58 -14.75 -0.74 -25.63
N ARG A 59 -13.97 -1.61 -26.30
CA ARG A 59 -12.57 -1.34 -26.68
C ARG A 59 -12.36 -0.10 -27.55
N GLN A 60 -13.40 0.37 -28.25
CA GLN A 60 -13.35 1.59 -29.04
C GLN A 60 -13.42 2.85 -28.17
N ALA A 61 -14.07 2.78 -27.00
CA ALA A 61 -14.21 3.90 -26.07
C ALA A 61 -13.10 3.91 -25.01
N TYR A 62 -12.66 2.73 -24.56
CA TYR A 62 -11.64 2.57 -23.53
C TYR A 62 -10.32 2.14 -24.14
N THR A 63 -9.72 3.06 -24.90
CA THR A 63 -8.41 2.86 -25.52
C THR A 63 -7.28 2.86 -24.50
N GLN A 64 -6.07 2.56 -24.95
CA GLN A 64 -4.86 2.59 -24.14
C GLN A 64 -4.66 3.96 -23.46
N GLU A 65 -4.88 5.04 -24.19
CA GLU A 65 -4.69 6.43 -23.74
C GLU A 65 -5.72 6.79 -22.67
N VAL A 66 -7.00 6.43 -22.91
CA VAL A 66 -8.09 6.66 -21.95
C VAL A 66 -7.80 5.93 -20.64
N LEU A 67 -7.40 4.66 -20.71
CA LEU A 67 -7.09 3.88 -19.51
C LEU A 67 -5.85 4.40 -18.78
N ALA A 68 -4.85 4.94 -19.49
CA ALA A 68 -3.71 5.59 -18.87
C ALA A 68 -4.16 6.82 -18.04
N VAL A 69 -5.03 7.67 -18.60
CA VAL A 69 -5.61 8.83 -17.88
C VAL A 69 -6.38 8.38 -16.65
N VAL A 70 -7.23 7.35 -16.78
CA VAL A 70 -7.99 6.80 -15.65
C VAL A 70 -7.06 6.31 -14.55
N MET A 71 -6.07 5.47 -14.88
CA MET A 71 -5.14 4.91 -13.89
C MET A 71 -4.28 5.99 -13.24
N GLN A 72 -3.84 6.99 -14.00
CA GLN A 72 -3.11 8.16 -13.47
C GLN A 72 -3.94 8.87 -12.41
N HIS A 73 -5.19 9.20 -12.73
CA HIS A 73 -6.08 9.89 -11.80
C HIS A 73 -6.37 9.05 -10.54
N LEU A 74 -6.68 7.76 -10.72
CA LEU A 74 -7.04 6.89 -9.59
C LEU A 74 -5.87 6.69 -8.60
N MET A 75 -4.61 6.70 -9.06
CA MET A 75 -3.46 6.56 -8.14
C MET A 75 -3.17 7.84 -7.33
N GLU A 76 -3.66 9.00 -7.78
CA GLU A 76 -3.48 10.28 -7.09
C GLU A 76 -4.44 10.42 -5.90
N LEU A 77 -5.61 9.75 -5.96
CA LEU A 77 -6.63 9.78 -4.92
C LEU A 77 -6.14 9.29 -3.54
N ASN A 78 -6.73 9.85 -2.49
CA ASN A 78 -6.50 9.47 -1.10
C ASN A 78 -7.84 9.45 -0.32
N PRO A 79 -8.28 8.30 0.23
CA PRO A 79 -7.65 6.97 0.15
C PRO A 79 -7.61 6.42 -1.29
N LEU A 80 -6.83 5.36 -1.52
CA LEU A 80 -6.75 4.75 -2.85
C LEU A 80 -8.06 4.00 -3.13
N PRO A 81 -8.60 4.08 -4.36
CA PRO A 81 -9.79 3.32 -4.72
C PRO A 81 -9.54 1.82 -4.59
N THR A 82 -10.46 1.11 -3.94
CA THR A 82 -10.33 -0.34 -3.66
C THR A 82 -10.11 -1.17 -4.94
N LEU A 83 -10.66 -0.73 -6.08
CA LEU A 83 -10.57 -1.44 -7.36
C LEU A 83 -9.41 -0.98 -8.25
N LEU A 84 -8.56 -0.04 -7.81
CA LEU A 84 -7.46 0.51 -8.61
C LEU A 84 -6.60 -0.59 -9.25
N MET A 85 -6.08 -1.51 -8.45
CA MET A 85 -5.19 -2.56 -8.96
C MET A 85 -5.90 -3.56 -9.87
N ARG A 86 -7.21 -3.77 -9.68
CA ARG A 86 -8.00 -4.59 -10.62
C ARG A 86 -7.99 -3.94 -12.01
N THR A 87 -8.22 -2.63 -12.07
CA THR A 87 -8.21 -1.85 -13.32
C THR A 87 -6.82 -1.83 -13.94
N VAL A 88 -5.75 -1.66 -13.15
CA VAL A 88 -4.37 -1.72 -13.63
C VAL A 88 -4.05 -3.07 -14.29
N ILE A 89 -4.35 -4.17 -13.59
CA ILE A 89 -4.11 -5.52 -14.10
C ILE A 89 -4.95 -5.81 -15.35
N GLN A 90 -6.21 -5.37 -15.37
CA GLN A 90 -7.09 -5.56 -16.51
C GLN A 90 -6.63 -4.75 -17.72
N ALA A 91 -6.21 -3.49 -17.53
CA ALA A 91 -5.64 -2.67 -18.59
C ALA A 91 -4.40 -3.31 -19.21
N LEU A 92 -3.49 -3.87 -18.40
CA LEU A 92 -2.32 -4.59 -18.92
C LEU A 92 -2.69 -5.83 -19.73
N SER A 93 -3.76 -6.54 -19.37
CA SER A 93 -4.20 -7.73 -20.11
C SER A 93 -4.69 -7.39 -21.53
N PHE A 94 -5.27 -6.20 -21.73
CA PHE A 94 -5.71 -5.73 -23.04
C PHE A 94 -4.64 -4.96 -23.80
N TYR A 95 -3.81 -4.19 -23.09
CA TYR A 95 -2.83 -3.27 -23.66
C TYR A 95 -1.45 -3.46 -23.00
N PRO A 96 -0.70 -4.51 -23.38
CA PRO A 96 0.62 -4.81 -22.79
C PRO A 96 1.64 -3.68 -22.92
N ARG A 97 1.47 -2.79 -23.90
CA ARG A 97 2.32 -1.61 -24.10
C ARG A 97 2.30 -0.64 -22.91
N LEU A 98 1.32 -0.74 -22.02
CA LEU A 98 1.23 0.05 -20.79
C LEU A 98 2.22 -0.41 -19.70
N ILE A 99 3.00 -1.49 -19.90
CA ILE A 99 3.85 -2.06 -18.84
C ILE A 99 4.80 -1.03 -18.21
N GLY A 100 5.47 -0.20 -19.02
CA GLY A 100 6.37 0.84 -18.51
C GLY A 100 5.62 1.92 -17.71
N PHE A 101 4.46 2.34 -18.19
CA PHE A 101 3.59 3.27 -17.47
C PHE A 101 3.12 2.68 -16.12
N VAL A 102 2.71 1.41 -16.11
CA VAL A 102 2.30 0.72 -14.89
C VAL A 102 3.46 0.55 -13.90
N MET A 103 4.69 0.30 -14.36
CA MET A 103 5.84 0.27 -13.44
C MET A 103 6.02 1.62 -12.72
N ASN A 104 5.75 2.74 -13.38
CA ASN A 104 5.77 4.06 -12.74
C ASN A 104 4.64 4.24 -11.72
N ILE A 105 3.43 3.73 -12.02
CA ILE A 105 2.33 3.69 -11.06
C ILE A 105 2.73 2.89 -9.82
N LEU A 106 3.23 1.67 -9.99
CA LEU A 106 3.61 0.81 -8.87
C LEU A 106 4.66 1.48 -7.98
N GLN A 107 5.68 2.12 -8.56
CA GLN A 107 6.68 2.87 -7.79
C GLN A 107 6.05 4.00 -6.96
N ARG A 108 5.10 4.75 -7.53
CA ARG A 108 4.37 5.80 -6.80
C ARG A 108 3.49 5.23 -5.68
N LEU A 109 2.92 4.04 -5.87
CA LEU A 109 2.13 3.36 -4.84
C LEU A 109 2.98 2.94 -3.63
N ILE A 110 4.27 2.65 -3.82
CA ILE A 110 5.21 2.40 -2.71
C ILE A 110 5.33 3.65 -1.84
N LEU A 111 5.49 4.83 -2.44
CA LEU A 111 5.57 6.11 -1.71
C LEU A 111 4.28 6.40 -0.91
N LYS A 112 3.12 5.95 -1.43
CA LYS A 112 1.83 6.02 -0.73
C LYS A 112 1.61 4.90 0.31
N GLN A 113 2.61 4.06 0.56
CA GLN A 113 2.53 2.94 1.51
C GLN A 113 1.33 2.03 1.24
N VAL A 114 1.17 1.60 -0.02
CA VAL A 114 0.04 0.78 -0.50
C VAL A 114 -0.27 -0.45 0.37
N TRP A 115 0.73 -1.00 1.07
CA TRP A 115 0.58 -2.10 2.03
C TRP A 115 -0.37 -1.81 3.20
N LYS A 116 -0.63 -0.53 3.52
CA LYS A 116 -1.64 -0.15 4.53
C LYS A 116 -3.07 -0.47 4.11
N GLN A 117 -3.32 -0.68 2.81
CA GLN A 117 -4.65 -0.99 2.28
C GLN A 117 -4.66 -2.40 1.69
N ARG A 118 -5.02 -3.40 2.50
CA ARG A 118 -4.95 -4.83 2.19
C ARG A 118 -5.42 -5.20 0.77
N LYS A 119 -6.61 -4.75 0.34
CA LYS A 119 -7.16 -5.08 -0.98
C LYS A 119 -6.32 -4.53 -2.13
N VAL A 120 -5.78 -3.32 -1.98
CA VAL A 120 -4.92 -2.69 -2.98
C VAL A 120 -3.55 -3.36 -2.96
N TRP A 121 -3.01 -3.68 -1.79
CA TRP A 121 -1.76 -4.42 -1.63
C TRP A 121 -1.78 -5.79 -2.30
N GLU A 122 -2.83 -6.59 -2.08
CA GLU A 122 -2.98 -7.88 -2.76
C GLU A 122 -2.95 -7.73 -4.30
N GLY A 123 -3.55 -6.65 -4.81
CA GLY A 123 -3.50 -6.32 -6.23
C GLY A 123 -2.11 -5.87 -6.69
N PHE A 124 -1.40 -5.09 -5.88
CA PHE A 124 -0.02 -4.67 -6.13
C PHE A 124 0.89 -5.88 -6.32
N VAL A 125 0.88 -6.83 -5.36
CA VAL A 125 1.70 -8.04 -5.41
C VAL A 125 1.38 -8.89 -6.65
N LYS A 126 0.08 -9.09 -6.94
CA LYS A 126 -0.37 -9.82 -8.15
C LYS A 126 0.10 -9.15 -9.44
N CYS A 127 0.11 -7.81 -9.49
CA CYS A 127 0.61 -7.08 -10.64
C CYS A 127 2.11 -7.31 -10.81
N CYS A 128 2.90 -7.16 -9.73
CA CYS A 128 4.34 -7.43 -9.76
C CYS A 128 4.64 -8.87 -10.22
N GLN A 129 3.89 -9.86 -9.74
CA GLN A 129 4.06 -11.27 -10.14
C GLN A 129 3.82 -11.51 -11.64
N ARG A 130 2.81 -10.83 -12.21
CA ARG A 130 2.44 -10.97 -13.64
C ARG A 130 3.35 -10.21 -14.60
N THR A 131 4.02 -9.16 -14.13
CA THR A 131 4.90 -8.33 -14.95
C THR A 131 6.37 -8.58 -14.66
N ARG A 132 6.74 -9.83 -14.35
CA ARG A 132 8.14 -10.24 -14.29
C ARG A 132 8.73 -10.30 -15.71
N PRO A 133 9.99 -9.89 -15.91
CA PRO A 133 10.94 -9.37 -14.91
C PRO A 133 10.83 -7.86 -14.66
N GLN A 134 9.95 -7.13 -15.35
CA GLN A 134 9.86 -5.66 -15.33
C GLN A 134 9.58 -5.10 -13.92
N SER A 135 8.87 -5.85 -13.09
CA SER A 135 8.55 -5.49 -11.71
C SER A 135 9.71 -5.64 -10.72
N PHE A 136 10.82 -6.27 -11.08
CA PHE A 136 11.91 -6.55 -10.13
C PHE A 136 12.49 -5.27 -9.53
N GLN A 137 12.71 -4.23 -10.34
CA GLN A 137 13.19 -2.94 -9.82
C GLN A 137 12.18 -2.28 -8.88
N VAL A 138 10.88 -2.49 -9.09
CA VAL A 138 9.83 -2.01 -8.19
C VAL A 138 9.89 -2.77 -6.86
N LEU A 139 10.04 -4.10 -6.89
CA LEU A 139 10.12 -4.92 -5.69
C LEU A 139 11.34 -4.57 -4.83
N LEU A 140 12.48 -4.22 -5.44
CA LEU A 140 13.69 -3.81 -4.72
C LEU A 140 13.56 -2.45 -4.02
N GLN A 141 12.54 -1.64 -4.35
CA GLN A 141 12.24 -0.38 -3.67
C GLN A 141 11.37 -0.55 -2.42
N LEU A 142 10.81 -1.74 -2.18
CA LEU A 142 10.00 -2.00 -0.99
C LEU A 142 10.87 -2.02 0.27
N PRO A 143 10.34 -1.58 1.42
CA PRO A 143 11.02 -1.83 2.69
C PRO A 143 11.15 -3.33 2.96
N PRO A 144 12.15 -3.76 3.77
CA PRO A 144 12.43 -5.19 3.98
C PRO A 144 11.23 -6.00 4.48
N ALA A 145 10.42 -5.43 5.39
CA ALA A 145 9.23 -6.11 5.92
C ALA A 145 8.21 -6.39 4.80
N GLN A 146 7.92 -5.39 3.96
CA GLN A 146 6.97 -5.55 2.85
C GLN A 146 7.50 -6.49 1.76
N LEU A 147 8.82 -6.54 1.56
CA LEU A 147 9.42 -7.52 0.65
C LEU A 147 9.27 -8.95 1.19
N CYS A 148 9.37 -9.16 2.52
CA CYS A 148 9.00 -10.45 3.13
C CYS A 148 7.53 -10.79 2.85
N ASP A 149 6.61 -9.85 3.09
CA ASP A 149 5.17 -10.06 2.84
C ASP A 149 4.89 -10.46 1.38
N VAL A 150 5.62 -9.88 0.42
CA VAL A 150 5.56 -10.26 -0.99
C VAL A 150 5.93 -11.73 -1.20
N PHE A 151 7.00 -12.20 -0.55
CA PHE A 151 7.44 -13.60 -0.68
C PHE A 151 6.55 -14.58 0.07
N GLU A 152 5.89 -14.17 1.14
CA GLU A 152 4.86 -14.98 1.79
C GLU A 152 3.62 -15.12 0.90
N ALA A 153 3.20 -14.03 0.25
CA ALA A 153 2.04 -14.02 -0.63
C ALA A 153 2.32 -14.64 -2.03
N SER A 154 3.56 -14.58 -2.51
CA SER A 154 3.98 -15.08 -3.83
C SER A 154 5.42 -15.61 -3.77
N PRO A 155 5.63 -16.82 -3.19
CA PRO A 155 6.96 -17.39 -2.98
C PRO A 155 7.79 -17.56 -4.26
N ASP A 156 7.11 -17.73 -5.40
CA ASP A 156 7.72 -17.89 -6.72
C ASP A 156 8.41 -16.63 -7.26
N LEU A 157 8.26 -15.48 -6.59
CA LEU A 157 8.98 -14.24 -6.93
C LEU A 157 10.42 -14.23 -6.43
N ARG A 158 10.71 -14.98 -5.37
CA ARG A 158 11.95 -14.87 -4.60
C ARG A 158 13.19 -15.29 -5.39
N ALA A 159 13.20 -16.52 -5.89
CA ALA A 159 14.34 -17.05 -6.61
C ALA A 159 14.65 -16.25 -7.90
N PRO A 160 13.66 -15.89 -8.74
CA PRO A 160 13.90 -15.03 -9.90
C PRO A 160 14.43 -13.64 -9.54
N LEU A 161 13.92 -13.02 -8.46
CA LEU A 161 14.41 -11.71 -8.02
C LEU A 161 15.85 -11.78 -7.51
N LEU A 162 16.19 -12.82 -6.75
CA LEU A 162 17.57 -13.06 -6.32
C LEU A 162 18.50 -13.26 -7.51
N GLN A 163 18.11 -14.08 -8.50
CA GLN A 163 18.89 -14.30 -9.72
C GLN A 163 19.12 -12.99 -10.49
N HIS A 164 18.10 -12.14 -10.57
CA HIS A 164 18.21 -10.81 -11.18
C HIS A 164 19.26 -9.95 -10.47
N VAL A 165 19.24 -9.87 -9.14
CA VAL A 165 20.26 -9.14 -8.36
C VAL A 165 21.65 -9.75 -8.52
N MET A 166 21.77 -11.08 -8.61
CA MET A 166 23.05 -11.76 -8.84
C MET A 166 23.64 -11.48 -10.23
N SER A 167 22.81 -11.10 -11.20
CA SER A 167 23.26 -10.69 -12.53
C SER A 167 23.79 -9.25 -12.60
N PHE A 168 23.60 -8.46 -11.54
CA PHE A 168 24.10 -7.09 -11.48
C PHE A 168 25.62 -7.03 -11.43
N THR A 169 26.17 -5.94 -11.98
CA THR A 169 27.56 -5.57 -11.79
C THR A 169 27.85 -5.29 -10.32
N GLU A 170 29.12 -5.32 -9.93
CA GLU A 170 29.55 -5.05 -8.55
C GLU A 170 29.05 -3.68 -8.06
N ASN A 171 29.20 -2.64 -8.88
CA ASN A 171 28.72 -1.30 -8.56
C ASN A 171 27.19 -1.25 -8.36
N GLN A 172 26.41 -1.91 -9.21
CA GLN A 172 24.95 -1.98 -9.06
C GLN A 172 24.54 -2.71 -7.78
N ARG A 173 25.23 -3.80 -7.45
CA ARG A 173 24.96 -4.60 -6.24
C ARG A 173 25.28 -3.83 -4.96
N ALA A 174 26.29 -2.96 -4.98
CA ALA A 174 26.64 -2.11 -3.84
C ALA A 174 25.50 -1.14 -3.43
N HIS A 175 24.59 -0.82 -4.35
CA HIS A 175 23.42 0.03 -4.07
C HIS A 175 22.24 -0.75 -3.48
N ILE A 176 22.32 -2.08 -3.37
CA ILE A 176 21.27 -2.89 -2.75
C ILE A 176 21.50 -2.92 -1.23
N PRO A 177 20.55 -2.43 -0.41
CA PRO A 177 20.70 -2.43 1.03
C PRO A 177 20.94 -3.85 1.58
N PRO A 178 21.85 -4.04 2.56
CA PRO A 178 22.12 -5.36 3.14
C PRO A 178 20.86 -6.04 3.69
N SER A 179 19.95 -5.25 4.27
CA SER A 179 18.67 -5.75 4.80
C SER A 179 17.74 -6.31 3.72
N ILE A 180 17.77 -5.78 2.49
CA ILE A 180 17.05 -6.32 1.35
C ILE A 180 17.72 -7.62 0.88
N MET A 181 19.05 -7.65 0.84
CA MET A 181 19.81 -8.83 0.47
C MET A 181 19.59 -10.00 1.45
N ASP A 182 19.53 -9.75 2.75
CA ASP A 182 19.20 -10.77 3.75
C ASP A 182 17.78 -11.34 3.54
N VAL A 183 16.82 -10.46 3.24
CA VAL A 183 15.45 -10.85 2.89
C VAL A 183 15.40 -11.65 1.60
N LEU A 184 16.31 -11.46 0.63
CA LEU A 184 16.42 -12.27 -0.60
C LEU A 184 17.11 -13.63 -0.36
N LEU A 185 18.10 -13.68 0.53
CA LEU A 185 18.84 -14.90 0.87
C LEU A 185 18.10 -15.82 1.84
N GLY A 186 17.17 -15.28 2.63
CA GLY A 186 16.27 -16.07 3.48
C GLY A 186 16.79 -16.20 4.88
N LYS A 187 17.70 -15.30 5.26
CA LYS A 187 18.13 -15.16 6.63
C LYS A 187 16.93 -14.65 7.42
N ARG A 188 16.39 -15.52 8.26
CA ARG A 188 15.32 -15.18 9.19
C ARG A 188 15.85 -14.07 10.09
N ARG A 189 15.20 -12.91 10.13
CA ARG A 189 15.49 -11.90 11.16
C ARG A 189 15.25 -12.57 12.51
N THR A 190 16.31 -12.77 13.28
CA THR A 190 16.20 -12.77 14.73
C THR A 190 15.71 -11.38 15.11
N VAL A 191 14.55 -11.31 15.75
CA VAL A 191 14.02 -10.07 16.27
C VAL A 191 14.98 -9.59 17.34
N SER A 192 15.78 -8.57 17.05
CA SER A 192 16.39 -7.72 18.07
C SER A 192 15.45 -6.54 18.26
N GLU A 193 14.44 -6.75 19.10
CA GLU A 193 13.89 -5.68 19.92
C GLU A 193 14.97 -5.36 20.96
N GLU A 194 15.82 -4.39 20.68
CA GLU A 194 16.54 -3.67 21.74
C GLU A 194 15.98 -2.25 21.70
N TYR A 195 14.89 -2.09 22.45
CA TYR A 195 14.63 -0.81 23.08
C TYR A 195 15.80 -0.56 24.04
N ASP A 196 16.45 0.57 23.83
CA ASP A 196 17.51 1.14 24.65
C ASP A 196 16.95 1.42 26.07
N GLU A 197 16.90 0.39 26.92
CA GLU A 197 16.74 0.56 28.36
C GLU A 197 18.08 1.02 28.91
N GLN A 198 18.16 2.33 29.16
CA GLN A 198 19.25 2.97 29.87
C GLN A 198 19.53 2.23 31.17
N VAL A 199 20.70 1.59 31.25
CA VAL A 199 21.21 0.97 32.46
C VAL A 199 21.55 2.07 33.46
N GLU A 200 20.69 2.26 34.47
CA GLU A 200 21.04 3.03 35.67
C GLU A 200 22.23 2.35 36.39
N PRO A 201 23.29 3.08 36.73
CA PRO A 201 24.39 2.50 37.49
C PRO A 201 23.96 2.26 38.94
N ARG A 202 23.89 0.99 39.34
CA ARG A 202 23.71 0.57 40.73
C ARG A 202 24.81 1.18 41.61
N SER A 203 24.42 1.93 42.64
CA SER A 203 25.32 2.44 43.67
C SER A 203 25.90 1.28 44.50
N PRO A 204 27.22 1.28 44.84
CA PRO A 204 27.79 0.26 45.71
C PRO A 204 27.26 0.41 47.14
N SER A 205 26.81 -0.71 47.71
CA SER A 205 26.52 -0.84 49.14
C SER A 205 27.83 -1.10 49.87
N GLU A 206 28.25 -0.19 50.75
CA GLU A 206 28.94 -0.47 52.02
C GLU A 206 29.52 0.84 52.59
N LEU A 207 28.96 1.30 53.71
CA LEU A 207 29.67 2.03 54.75
C LEU A 207 28.86 1.84 56.04
N THR A 208 29.26 0.82 56.81
CA THR A 208 28.86 0.61 58.20
C THR A 208 29.41 1.74 59.05
N ILE A 209 28.54 2.50 59.70
CA ILE A 209 28.91 3.34 60.84
C ILE A 209 28.03 2.92 62.00
N ASP A 210 28.64 2.14 62.89
CA ASP A 210 28.19 1.82 64.24
C ASP A 210 28.18 3.09 65.09
N ILE A 211 27.00 3.54 65.55
CA ILE A 211 26.91 4.41 66.73
C ILE A 211 25.78 3.90 67.63
N LYS A 212 26.21 3.63 68.86
CA LYS A 212 25.54 3.02 70.01
C LYS A 212 24.56 3.97 70.72
N GLU A 213 23.46 3.38 71.21
CA GLU A 213 22.62 3.67 72.40
C GLU A 213 22.37 5.13 72.91
N ASP A 214 21.07 5.52 72.86
CA ASP A 214 20.16 6.21 73.83
C ASP A 214 20.70 6.97 75.07
N PRO A 215 19.99 7.96 75.72
CA PRO A 215 18.51 8.08 75.84
C PRO A 215 17.89 9.52 75.91
N GLU A 216 16.55 9.56 76.10
CA GLU A 216 15.73 10.52 76.89
C GLU A 216 15.19 11.87 76.34
N SER A 217 13.86 12.04 76.55
CA SER A 217 13.07 13.28 76.78
C SER A 217 12.82 14.21 75.58
N GLU A 218 11.67 14.86 75.30
CA GLU A 218 10.40 15.14 75.98
C GLU A 218 9.41 15.72 74.90
N PRO A 219 8.18 16.24 75.18
CA PRO A 219 6.96 15.88 74.46
C PRO A 219 6.45 16.96 73.46
N ALA A 220 5.42 16.58 72.70
CA ALA A 220 4.72 17.44 71.74
C ALA A 220 4.03 18.66 72.39
N PRO A 221 4.05 19.85 71.74
CA PRO A 221 3.27 20.98 72.23
C PRO A 221 1.80 20.93 71.76
N PRO A 222 0.88 21.53 72.56
CA PRO A 222 -0.57 21.35 72.43
C PRO A 222 -1.18 22.30 71.39
N GLY A 223 -2.37 21.92 70.91
CA GLY A 223 -3.18 22.73 70.02
C GLY A 223 -3.54 24.12 70.57
N LEU A 224 -3.85 25.02 69.65
CA LEU A 224 -4.58 26.26 69.90
C LEU A 224 -5.76 26.30 68.93
N GLU A 225 -6.88 26.72 69.51
CA GLU A 225 -8.28 26.78 69.03
C GLU A 225 -8.51 27.30 67.61
#